data_AF-A0A382DPX7-F1
#
_entry.id   AF-A0A382DPX7-F1
#
_cell.length_a   1.000
_cell.length_b   1.000
_cell.length_c   1.000
_cell.angle_alpha   90.00
_cell.angle_beta   90.00
_cell.angle_gamma   90.00
#
_symmetry.space_group_name_H-M   'P 1'
#
loop_
_entity.id
_entity.type
_entity.pdbx_description
1 polymer ?
#
loop_
_entity_poly.entity_id
_entity_poly.type
_entity_poly.pdbx_seq_one_letter_code
_entity_poly.pdbx_strand_id
1 'polypeptide(L)'
;MNLVVLCKMNKLLLLSCLILIIGVPSVYAHPFLVDSEPSHAENAAVGTTQIIIFYSEAVEIDFSELKVFDSNGNKIDNMDTVYYDGENSLVITTPPLEEGVYTVTSKVLSKIDGHLVQAAIIFGVGGAQVDLSLLESQEESEITFLPEAAARFPGIVGQTVVLGSVISGILIWGTQRKRFGKENRILTNLPYRSKFTKITGFSLVAVLASNFTMLAVQTFRLETSPIDVIQT
;
A
#
# COMPACT_ATOMS: atom_id res chain seq x y z
N MET A 1 17.73 45.74 2.63
CA MET A 1 17.58 44.31 2.98
C MET A 1 18.59 43.52 2.16
N ASN A 2 19.68 43.07 2.79
CA ASN A 2 20.89 42.63 2.09
C ASN A 2 20.67 41.41 1.18
N LEU A 3 21.12 41.51 -0.08
CA LEU A 3 21.14 40.45 -1.09
C LEU A 3 21.71 39.11 -0.55
N VAL A 4 22.63 39.21 0.41
CA VAL A 4 23.28 38.08 1.10
C VAL A 4 22.29 37.17 1.83
N VAL A 5 21.23 37.72 2.43
CA VAL A 5 20.23 36.94 3.18
C VAL A 5 19.31 36.17 2.23
N LEU A 6 18.97 36.76 1.08
CA LEU A 6 18.16 36.11 0.05
C LEU A 6 18.91 34.94 -0.60
N CYS A 7 20.21 35.12 -0.85
CA CYS A 7 21.08 34.08 -1.43
C CYS A 7 21.36 32.92 -0.44
N LYS A 8 21.45 33.21 0.87
CA LYS A 8 21.70 32.20 1.92
C LYS A 8 20.49 31.31 2.20
N MET A 9 19.27 31.83 2.09
CA MET A 9 18.04 31.02 2.21
C MET A 9 17.84 30.07 1.02
N ASN A 10 18.14 30.51 -0.22
CA ASN A 10 18.06 29.61 -1.39
C ASN A 10 19.02 28.44 -1.29
N LYS A 11 20.26 28.65 -0.82
CA LYS A 11 21.25 27.57 -0.66
C LYS A 11 20.84 26.55 0.41
N LEU A 12 20.23 27.00 1.52
CA LEU A 12 19.77 26.10 2.58
C LEU A 12 18.58 25.24 2.12
N LEU A 13 17.67 25.84 1.35
CA LEU A 13 16.50 25.16 0.78
C LEU A 13 16.91 24.17 -0.32
N LEU A 14 17.86 24.55 -1.18
CA LEU A 14 18.46 23.66 -2.17
C LEU A 14 19.21 22.49 -1.51
N LEU A 15 19.97 22.76 -0.45
CA LEU A 15 20.69 21.72 0.30
C LEU A 15 19.73 20.77 1.02
N SER A 16 18.66 21.29 1.63
CA SER A 16 17.60 20.47 2.24
C SER A 16 16.88 19.60 1.21
N CYS A 17 16.59 20.13 0.03
CA CYS A 17 15.98 19.39 -1.08
C CYS A 17 16.93 18.30 -1.60
N LEU A 18 18.22 18.61 -1.73
CA LEU A 18 19.25 17.68 -2.18
C LEU A 18 19.48 16.53 -1.18
N ILE A 19 19.45 16.81 0.13
CA ILE A 19 19.54 15.79 1.19
C ILE A 19 18.34 14.83 1.15
N LEU A 20 17.13 15.34 0.85
CA LEU A 20 15.91 14.53 0.71
C LEU A 20 15.96 13.56 -0.48
N ILE A 21 16.70 13.89 -1.54
CA ILE A 21 16.80 13.07 -2.75
C ILE A 21 17.83 11.93 -2.59
N ILE A 22 18.90 12.16 -1.83
CA ILE A 22 20.03 11.22 -1.73
C ILE A 22 19.79 10.12 -0.68
N GLY A 23 18.87 10.35 0.27
CA GLY A 23 18.69 9.50 1.46
C GLY A 23 17.53 8.51 1.43
N VAL A 24 17.02 8.11 0.27
CA VAL A 24 15.88 7.16 0.21
C VAL A 24 16.45 5.73 0.11
N PRO A 25 16.49 4.93 1.19
CA PRO A 25 16.82 3.52 1.08
C PRO A 25 15.77 2.81 0.21
N SER A 26 16.20 1.79 -0.54
CA SER A 26 15.29 0.85 -1.17
C SER A 26 14.59 0.07 -0.07
N VAL A 27 13.39 0.53 0.31
CA VAL A 27 12.50 -0.19 1.21
C VAL A 27 11.55 -1.00 0.33
N TYR A 28 11.57 -2.31 0.51
CA TYR A 28 10.52 -3.17 -0.02
C TYR A 28 9.27 -2.87 0.80
N ALA A 29 8.21 -2.45 0.13
CA ALA A 29 7.02 -1.91 0.76
C ALA A 29 5.80 -2.80 0.54
N HIS A 30 6.02 -4.09 0.20
CA HIS A 30 5.00 -5.10 -0.10
C HIS A 30 5.52 -6.50 0.33
N PRO A 31 4.66 -7.42 0.78
CA PRO A 31 5.02 -8.79 1.13
C PRO A 31 5.09 -9.63 -0.14
N PHE A 32 6.30 -9.75 -0.68
CA PHE A 32 6.55 -10.59 -1.84
C PHE A 32 6.69 -12.04 -1.43
N LEU A 33 6.19 -12.93 -2.28
CA LEU A 33 6.44 -14.35 -2.15
C LEU A 33 7.92 -14.60 -2.45
N VAL A 34 8.65 -15.09 -1.45
CA VAL A 34 10.11 -15.35 -1.55
C VAL A 34 10.34 -16.79 -1.96
N ASP A 35 9.59 -17.72 -1.37
CA ASP A 35 9.76 -19.15 -1.61
C ASP A 35 8.47 -19.92 -1.25
N SER A 36 8.39 -21.17 -1.68
CA SER A 36 7.31 -22.09 -1.32
C SER A 36 7.76 -23.55 -1.30
N GLU A 37 7.09 -24.34 -0.47
CA GLU A 37 7.22 -25.79 -0.45
C GLU A 37 5.82 -26.40 -0.59
N PRO A 38 5.46 -27.05 -1.71
CA PRO A 38 6.27 -27.27 -2.91
C PRO A 38 6.64 -25.99 -3.66
N SER A 39 7.79 -26.00 -4.35
CA SER A 39 8.26 -24.83 -5.10
C SER A 39 7.46 -24.60 -6.38
N HIS A 40 7.39 -23.34 -6.80
CA HIS A 40 6.68 -22.94 -7.99
C HIS A 40 7.19 -23.66 -9.24
N ALA A 41 6.26 -24.21 -10.03
CA ALA A 41 6.52 -25.04 -11.21
C ALA A 41 7.34 -26.33 -10.95
N GLU A 42 7.45 -26.77 -9.70
CA GLU A 42 8.09 -28.05 -9.34
C GLU A 42 7.05 -29.16 -9.08
N ASN A 43 7.51 -30.41 -9.13
CA ASN A 43 6.71 -31.58 -8.81
C ASN A 43 6.94 -32.05 -7.38
N ALA A 44 5.88 -32.05 -6.59
CA ALA A 44 5.85 -32.63 -5.26
C ALA A 44 5.61 -34.15 -5.29
N ALA A 45 5.92 -34.81 -4.17
CA ALA A 45 5.61 -36.23 -4.01
C ALA A 45 4.09 -36.47 -3.91
N VAL A 46 3.62 -37.58 -4.48
CA VAL A 46 2.24 -38.05 -4.29
C VAL A 46 1.98 -38.27 -2.79
N GLY A 47 0.83 -37.80 -2.31
CA GLY A 47 0.46 -37.84 -0.90
C GLY A 47 0.99 -36.68 -0.06
N THR A 48 1.54 -35.63 -0.68
CA THR A 48 1.82 -34.35 0.00
C THR A 48 0.54 -33.84 0.69
N THR A 49 0.65 -33.34 1.92
CA THR A 49 -0.50 -32.88 2.73
C THR A 49 -0.34 -31.46 3.27
N GLN A 50 0.80 -30.82 3.01
CA GLN A 50 1.13 -29.50 3.53
C GLN A 50 1.76 -28.67 2.42
N ILE A 51 1.36 -27.40 2.36
CA ILE A 51 1.96 -26.40 1.51
C ILE A 51 2.37 -25.22 2.39
N ILE A 52 3.63 -24.80 2.27
CA ILE A 52 4.24 -23.71 3.02
C ILE A 52 4.62 -22.60 2.04
N ILE A 53 4.37 -21.35 2.43
CA ILE A 53 4.74 -20.16 1.66
C ILE A 53 5.52 -19.21 2.56
N PHE A 54 6.64 -18.70 2.04
CA PHE A 54 7.51 -17.75 2.71
C PHE A 54 7.41 -16.37 2.07
N TYR A 55 7.37 -15.34 2.91
CA TYR A 55 7.23 -13.94 2.51
C TYR A 55 8.46 -13.12 2.91
N SER A 56 8.68 -12.00 2.22
CA SER A 56 9.79 -11.08 2.48
C SER A 56 9.66 -10.32 3.80
N GLU A 57 8.47 -10.32 4.41
CA GLU A 57 8.15 -9.59 5.62
C GLU A 57 7.01 -10.25 6.41
N ALA A 58 6.72 -9.72 7.59
CA ALA A 58 5.68 -10.24 8.48
C ALA A 58 4.27 -9.94 7.93
N VAL A 59 3.39 -10.94 7.99
CA VAL A 59 2.00 -10.87 7.53
C VAL A 59 1.02 -10.96 8.70
N GLU A 60 -0.10 -10.26 8.62
CA GLU A 60 -1.17 -10.29 9.63
C GLU A 60 -2.10 -11.47 9.34
N ILE A 61 -2.09 -12.48 10.23
CA ILE A 61 -2.77 -13.75 10.00
C ILE A 61 -4.29 -13.59 9.95
N ASP A 62 -4.86 -12.69 10.75
CA ASP A 62 -6.31 -12.50 10.84
C ASP A 62 -6.92 -11.97 9.53
N PHE A 63 -6.09 -11.39 8.66
CA PHE A 63 -6.47 -10.86 7.35
C PHE A 63 -5.76 -11.57 6.19
N SER A 64 -5.12 -12.70 6.47
CA SER A 64 -4.36 -13.48 5.51
C SER A 64 -4.93 -14.88 5.35
N GLU A 65 -4.95 -15.39 4.13
CA GLU A 65 -5.45 -16.72 3.82
C GLU A 65 -4.68 -17.37 2.67
N LEU A 66 -4.55 -18.70 2.76
CA LEU A 66 -4.16 -19.56 1.65
C LEU A 66 -5.38 -20.36 1.20
N LYS A 67 -5.46 -20.67 -0.09
CA LYS A 67 -6.47 -21.57 -0.68
C LYS A 67 -5.80 -22.46 -1.71
N VAL A 68 -6.16 -23.74 -1.71
CA VAL A 68 -5.59 -24.73 -2.64
C VAL A 68 -6.67 -25.26 -3.56
N PHE A 69 -6.40 -25.23 -4.86
CA PHE A 69 -7.31 -25.65 -5.92
C PHE A 69 -6.72 -26.79 -6.75
N ASP A 70 -7.57 -27.73 -7.15
CA ASP A 70 -7.25 -28.76 -8.14
C ASP A 70 -7.33 -28.22 -9.59
N SER A 71 -6.97 -29.06 -10.57
CA SER A 71 -7.03 -28.71 -11.99
C SER A 71 -8.45 -28.43 -12.52
N ASN A 72 -9.49 -28.80 -11.78
CA ASN A 72 -10.89 -28.53 -12.11
C ASN A 72 -11.38 -27.21 -11.48
N GLY A 73 -10.54 -26.53 -10.68
CA GLY A 73 -10.89 -25.33 -9.93
C GLY A 73 -11.65 -25.61 -8.63
N ASN A 74 -11.70 -26.85 -8.15
CA ASN A 74 -12.30 -27.18 -6.86
C ASN A 74 -11.32 -26.83 -5.74
N LYS A 75 -11.83 -26.18 -4.69
CA LYS A 75 -11.08 -25.94 -3.46
C LYS A 75 -10.93 -27.26 -2.69
N ILE A 76 -9.70 -27.65 -2.35
CA ILE A 76 -9.37 -28.95 -1.73
C ILE A 76 -8.62 -28.85 -0.39
N ASP A 77 -8.41 -27.65 0.14
CA ASP A 77 -7.74 -27.44 1.43
C ASP A 77 -8.64 -27.68 2.65
N ASN A 78 -8.00 -27.80 3.82
CA ASN A 78 -8.64 -27.96 5.12
C ASN A 78 -9.01 -26.64 5.80
N MET A 79 -8.79 -25.49 5.13
CA MET A 79 -9.12 -24.14 5.63
C MET A 79 -8.43 -23.76 6.95
N ASP A 80 -7.21 -24.24 7.15
CA ASP A 80 -6.44 -24.13 8.38
C ASP A 80 -5.15 -23.32 8.19
N THR A 81 -5.24 -22.20 7.45
CA THR A 81 -4.09 -21.30 7.27
C THR A 81 -3.61 -20.79 8.63
N VAL A 82 -2.33 -21.04 8.94
CA VAL A 82 -1.68 -20.59 10.18
C VAL A 82 -0.22 -20.22 9.89
N TYR A 83 0.43 -19.55 10.85
CA TYR A 83 1.88 -19.35 10.79
C TYR A 83 2.63 -20.69 10.83
N TYR A 84 3.69 -20.81 10.04
CA TYR A 84 4.55 -21.99 10.01
C TYR A 84 5.76 -21.84 10.94
N ASP A 85 6.70 -20.97 10.57
CA ASP A 85 7.93 -20.64 11.29
C ASP A 85 8.13 -19.12 11.30
N GLY A 86 7.43 -18.48 12.23
CA GLY A 86 7.41 -17.02 12.37
C GLY A 86 6.33 -16.32 11.56
N GLU A 87 6.27 -15.00 11.70
CA GLU A 87 5.19 -14.18 11.13
C GLU A 87 5.31 -13.93 9.63
N ASN A 88 6.40 -14.37 9.00
CA ASN A 88 6.68 -14.23 7.57
C ASN A 88 6.50 -15.55 6.80
N SER A 89 5.86 -16.55 7.38
CA SER A 89 5.58 -17.81 6.71
C SER A 89 4.20 -18.35 7.08
N LEU A 90 3.48 -18.86 6.08
CA LEU A 90 2.15 -19.44 6.24
C LEU A 90 2.15 -20.89 5.77
N VAL A 91 1.39 -21.73 6.44
CA VAL A 91 1.13 -23.12 6.05
C VAL A 91 -0.36 -23.37 5.92
N ILE A 92 -0.73 -24.23 4.96
CA ILE A 92 -2.08 -24.77 4.81
C ILE A 92 -2.00 -26.28 4.59
N THR A 93 -2.97 -27.02 5.13
CA THR A 93 -3.02 -28.47 4.94
C THR A 93 -4.10 -28.90 3.96
N THR A 94 -3.87 -30.05 3.34
CA THR A 94 -4.79 -30.71 2.41
C THR A 94 -4.90 -32.19 2.76
N PRO A 95 -5.96 -32.88 2.32
CA PRO A 95 -5.90 -34.33 2.15
C PRO A 95 -4.69 -34.73 1.29
N PRO A 96 -4.21 -35.99 1.38
CA PRO A 96 -3.10 -36.46 0.57
C PRO A 96 -3.34 -36.19 -0.92
N LEU A 97 -2.48 -35.38 -1.53
CA LEU A 97 -2.64 -34.98 -2.93
C LEU A 97 -2.41 -36.15 -3.87
N GLU A 98 -3.32 -36.32 -4.82
CA GLU A 98 -3.18 -37.28 -5.93
C GLU A 98 -2.29 -36.68 -7.03
N GLU A 99 -1.98 -37.48 -8.05
CA GLU A 99 -1.23 -37.00 -9.21
C GLU A 99 -2.06 -35.96 -9.98
N GLY A 100 -1.50 -34.78 -10.21
CA GLY A 100 -2.22 -33.67 -10.84
C GLY A 100 -1.48 -32.33 -10.74
N VAL A 101 -2.10 -31.28 -11.28
CA VAL A 101 -1.61 -29.90 -11.15
C VAL A 101 -2.51 -29.16 -10.17
N TYR A 102 -1.88 -28.41 -9.26
CA TYR A 102 -2.55 -27.70 -8.19
C TYR A 102 -2.15 -26.23 -8.20
N THR A 103 -3.08 -25.37 -7.80
CA THR A 103 -2.86 -23.93 -7.65
C THR A 103 -3.09 -23.52 -6.21
N VAL A 104 -2.10 -22.91 -5.58
CA VAL A 104 -2.25 -22.25 -4.29
C VAL A 104 -2.38 -20.76 -4.51
N THR A 105 -3.50 -20.18 -4.10
CA THR A 105 -3.65 -18.72 -4.06
C THR A 105 -3.38 -18.24 -2.65
N SER A 106 -2.65 -17.14 -2.54
CA SER A 106 -2.34 -16.46 -1.30
C SER A 106 -2.92 -15.04 -1.35
N LYS A 107 -3.59 -14.64 -0.27
CA LYS A 107 -4.06 -13.27 -0.03
C LYS A 107 -3.51 -12.87 1.34
N VAL A 108 -2.53 -11.98 1.40
CA VAL A 108 -1.83 -11.62 2.64
C VAL A 108 -1.83 -10.14 2.90
N LEU A 109 -2.00 -9.73 4.16
CA LEU A 109 -1.88 -8.36 4.61
C LEU A 109 -0.52 -8.15 5.28
N SER A 110 0.26 -7.16 4.83
CA SER A 110 1.52 -6.80 5.49
C SER A 110 1.29 -6.18 6.86
N LYS A 111 2.06 -6.61 7.88
CA LYS A 111 2.15 -5.91 9.16
C LYS A 111 3.03 -4.65 9.10
N ILE A 112 3.83 -4.51 8.04
CA ILE A 112 4.83 -3.43 7.92
C ILE A 112 4.22 -2.22 7.22
N ASP A 113 3.56 -2.44 6.08
CA ASP A 113 3.01 -1.37 5.25
C ASP A 113 1.48 -1.37 5.12
N GLY A 114 0.80 -2.39 5.66
CA GLY A 114 -0.66 -2.49 5.66
C GLY A 114 -1.29 -2.73 4.28
N HIS A 115 -0.53 -3.14 3.26
CA HIS A 115 -1.06 -3.49 1.96
C HIS A 115 -1.42 -4.96 1.88
N LEU A 116 -2.56 -5.21 1.24
CA LEU A 116 -3.01 -6.53 0.90
C LEU A 116 -2.44 -6.93 -0.47
N VAL A 117 -1.68 -8.01 -0.52
CA VAL A 117 -1.08 -8.59 -1.72
C VAL A 117 -1.73 -9.93 -2.03
N GLN A 118 -1.93 -10.19 -3.31
CA GLN A 118 -2.41 -11.48 -3.79
C GLN A 118 -1.35 -12.10 -4.70
N ALA A 119 -1.09 -13.37 -4.50
CA ALA A 119 -0.16 -14.16 -5.29
C ALA A 119 -0.76 -15.53 -5.58
N ALA A 120 -0.25 -16.21 -6.58
CA ALA A 120 -0.61 -17.59 -6.86
C ALA A 120 0.64 -18.39 -7.23
N ILE A 121 0.67 -19.64 -6.78
CA ILE A 121 1.69 -20.62 -7.12
C ILE A 121 1.01 -21.78 -7.80
N ILE A 122 1.62 -22.30 -8.85
CA ILE A 122 1.19 -23.53 -9.50
C ILE A 122 2.30 -24.55 -9.34
N PHE A 123 1.95 -25.76 -8.92
CA PHE A 123 2.89 -26.87 -8.77
C PHE A 123 2.23 -28.17 -9.23
N GLY A 124 3.04 -29.14 -9.64
CA GLY A 124 2.57 -30.48 -9.99
C GLY A 124 2.76 -31.44 -8.83
N VAL A 125 2.05 -32.55 -8.84
CA VAL A 125 2.23 -33.67 -7.91
C VAL A 125 2.45 -34.93 -8.74
N GLY A 126 3.46 -35.72 -8.41
CA GLY A 126 3.81 -36.93 -9.15
C GLY A 126 4.47 -36.63 -10.50
N GLY A 127 3.98 -37.27 -11.57
CA GLY A 127 4.50 -37.13 -12.93
C GLY A 127 3.85 -36.01 -13.75
N ALA A 128 2.96 -35.23 -13.13
CA ALA A 128 2.24 -34.15 -13.78
C ALA A 128 3.21 -33.12 -14.41
N GLN A 129 2.82 -32.57 -15.55
CA GLN A 129 3.58 -31.52 -16.23
C GLN A 129 2.86 -30.19 -15.99
N VAL A 130 3.55 -29.23 -15.37
CA VAL A 130 3.05 -27.87 -15.21
C VAL A 130 3.24 -27.12 -16.52
N ASP A 131 2.16 -26.56 -17.07
CA ASP A 131 2.24 -25.73 -18.27
C ASP A 131 2.77 -24.34 -17.92
N LEU A 132 4.03 -24.10 -18.32
CA LEU A 132 4.75 -22.85 -18.05
C LEU A 132 4.09 -21.62 -18.71
N SER A 133 3.25 -21.81 -19.74
CA SER A 133 2.53 -20.70 -20.37
C SER A 133 1.42 -20.11 -19.51
N LEU A 134 0.90 -20.88 -18.54
CA LEU A 134 -0.07 -20.37 -17.55
C LEU A 134 0.59 -19.43 -16.54
N LEU A 135 1.90 -19.56 -16.32
CA LEU A 135 2.67 -18.78 -15.34
C LEU A 135 2.89 -17.34 -15.82
N GLU A 136 3.17 -17.14 -17.12
CA GLU A 136 3.33 -15.80 -17.71
C GLU A 136 2.05 -14.96 -17.65
N SER A 137 0.87 -15.60 -17.60
CA SER A 137 -0.41 -14.90 -17.55
C SER A 137 -0.77 -14.35 -16.16
N GLN A 138 -0.14 -14.86 -15.09
CA GLN A 138 -0.43 -14.45 -13.71
C GLN A 138 0.35 -13.20 -13.26
N GLU A 139 1.58 -12.98 -13.76
CA GLU A 139 2.38 -11.79 -13.43
C GLU A 139 1.69 -10.47 -13.83
N GLU A 140 0.83 -10.48 -14.85
CA GLU A 140 0.15 -9.26 -15.32
C GLU A 140 -1.06 -8.86 -14.45
N SER A 141 -1.53 -9.74 -13.55
CA SER A 141 -2.74 -9.52 -12.74
C SER A 141 -2.52 -8.71 -11.45
N GLU A 142 -1.30 -8.21 -11.22
CA GLU A 142 -0.98 -7.23 -10.17
C GLU A 142 -1.52 -5.82 -10.53
N ILE A 143 -2.79 -5.75 -10.94
CA ILE A 143 -3.45 -4.51 -11.32
C ILE A 143 -3.86 -3.75 -10.07
N THR A 144 -3.11 -2.67 -9.80
CA THR A 144 -3.48 -1.52 -8.95
C THR A 144 -4.96 -1.49 -8.59
N PHE A 145 -5.29 -1.70 -7.31
CA PHE A 145 -6.67 -1.68 -6.84
C PHE A 145 -7.27 -0.26 -6.97
N LEU A 146 -7.95 -0.02 -8.09
CA LEU A 146 -8.49 1.30 -8.48
C LEU A 146 -9.35 1.98 -7.41
N PRO A 147 -10.20 1.27 -6.63
CA PRO A 147 -10.99 1.90 -5.59
C PRO A 147 -10.14 2.56 -4.50
N GLU A 148 -9.02 1.96 -4.12
CA GLU A 148 -8.12 2.51 -3.13
C GLU A 148 -7.36 3.72 -3.66
N ALA A 149 -6.88 3.67 -4.90
CA ALA A 149 -6.27 4.82 -5.56
C ALA A 149 -7.24 6.00 -5.64
N ALA A 150 -8.50 5.74 -6.03
CA ALA A 150 -9.55 6.75 -6.09
C ALA A 150 -9.89 7.33 -4.70
N ALA A 151 -9.90 6.50 -3.66
CA ALA A 151 -10.15 6.93 -2.28
C ALA A 151 -9.02 7.82 -1.73
N ARG A 152 -7.76 7.52 -2.07
CA ARG A 152 -6.57 8.29 -1.65
C ARG A 152 -6.44 9.63 -2.36
N PHE A 153 -6.86 9.71 -3.62
CA PHE A 153 -6.69 10.89 -4.48
C PHE A 153 -7.15 12.22 -3.85
N PRO A 154 -8.40 12.37 -3.37
CA PRO A 154 -8.86 13.63 -2.77
C PRO A 154 -8.07 14.01 -1.51
N GLY A 155 -7.60 13.03 -0.74
CA GLY A 155 -6.77 13.25 0.44
C GLY A 155 -5.41 13.82 0.09
N ILE A 156 -4.73 13.24 -0.90
CA ILE A 156 -3.41 13.70 -1.37
C ILE A 156 -3.51 15.13 -1.94
N VAL A 157 -4.53 15.39 -2.75
CA VAL A 157 -4.81 16.74 -3.29
C VAL A 157 -5.08 17.72 -2.15
N GLY A 158 -5.94 17.34 -1.19
CA GLY A 158 -6.28 18.16 -0.04
C GLY A 158 -5.07 18.50 0.82
N GLN A 159 -4.22 17.52 1.16
CA GLN A 159 -2.99 17.71 1.94
C GLN A 159 -2.00 18.65 1.23
N THR A 160 -1.82 18.48 -0.07
CA THR A 160 -0.94 19.34 -0.88
C THR A 160 -1.42 20.79 -0.88
N VAL A 161 -2.74 21.00 -1.01
CA VAL A 161 -3.32 22.35 -0.95
C VAL A 161 -3.20 22.95 0.45
N VAL A 162 -3.44 22.18 1.52
CA VAL A 162 -3.28 22.66 2.91
C VAL A 162 -1.83 23.08 3.17
N LEU A 163 -0.85 22.26 2.79
CA LEU A 163 0.57 22.59 2.94
C LEU A 163 0.94 23.83 2.12
N GLY A 164 0.50 23.88 0.86
CA GLY A 164 0.70 25.03 -0.03
C GLY A 164 0.10 26.32 0.53
N SER A 165 -1.06 26.24 1.19
CA SER A 165 -1.68 27.34 1.91
C SER A 165 -0.85 27.77 3.13
N VAL A 166 -0.31 26.85 3.93
CA VAL A 166 0.54 27.25 5.06
C VAL A 166 1.78 28.00 4.57
N ILE A 167 2.47 27.47 3.55
CA ILE A 167 3.68 28.08 2.97
C ILE A 167 3.37 29.46 2.37
N SER A 168 2.30 29.55 1.57
CA SER A 168 1.89 30.81 0.93
C SER A 168 1.54 31.88 1.96
N GLY A 169 0.86 31.51 3.05
CA GLY A 169 0.53 32.41 4.15
C GLY A 169 1.78 33.01 4.80
N ILE A 170 2.80 32.19 5.06
CA ILE A 170 4.09 32.62 5.65
C ILE A 170 4.82 33.57 4.71
N LEU A 171 4.91 33.25 3.41
CA LEU A 171 5.60 34.06 2.42
C LEU A 171 4.92 35.42 2.21
N ILE A 172 3.58 35.45 2.12
CA ILE A 172 2.82 36.69 1.93
C ILE A 172 2.89 37.56 3.18
N TRP A 173 2.75 36.97 4.37
CA TRP A 173 2.90 37.71 5.62
C TRP A 173 4.33 38.29 5.76
N GLY A 174 5.36 37.49 5.47
CA GLY A 174 6.75 37.89 5.52
C GLY A 174 7.13 38.99 4.54
N THR A 175 6.58 38.95 3.32
CA THR A 175 6.83 39.96 2.26
C THR A 175 6.06 41.26 2.50
N GLN A 176 4.78 41.18 2.89
CA GLN A 176 3.97 42.36 3.20
C GLN A 176 4.48 43.13 4.41
N ARG A 177 5.07 42.44 5.41
CA ARG A 177 5.72 43.09 6.57
C ARG A 177 6.86 44.01 6.19
N LYS A 178 7.51 43.77 5.05
CA LYS A 178 8.69 44.50 4.61
C LYS A 178 8.39 45.62 3.60
N ARG A 179 7.25 45.56 2.89
CA ARG A 179 6.97 46.45 1.74
C ARG A 179 5.79 47.41 1.89
N PHE A 180 4.82 47.16 2.77
CA PHE A 180 3.57 47.95 2.81
C PHE A 180 3.29 48.59 4.19
N GLY A 181 2.70 49.79 4.18
CA GLY A 181 2.19 50.51 5.36
C GLY A 181 0.89 49.90 5.93
N LYS A 182 0.54 50.23 7.19
CA LYS A 182 -0.52 49.56 7.97
C LYS A 182 -1.90 49.56 7.29
N GLU A 183 -2.28 50.65 6.62
CA GLU A 183 -3.61 50.83 6.01
C GLU A 183 -3.81 50.02 4.73
N ASN A 184 -2.85 50.07 3.81
CA ASN A 184 -2.88 49.28 2.55
C ASN A 184 -2.88 47.76 2.81
N ARG A 185 -2.37 47.31 3.97
CA ARG A 185 -2.38 45.88 4.35
C ARG A 185 -3.76 45.39 4.73
N ILE A 186 -4.64 46.22 5.29
CA ILE A 186 -5.96 45.75 5.76
C ILE A 186 -6.88 45.49 4.57
N LEU A 187 -6.89 46.40 3.60
CA LEU A 187 -7.75 46.34 2.41
C LEU A 187 -7.37 45.19 1.47
N THR A 188 -6.08 44.91 1.28
CA THR A 188 -5.65 43.78 0.43
C THR A 188 -5.82 42.42 1.11
N ASN A 189 -5.78 42.35 2.44
CA ASN A 189 -5.82 41.09 3.17
C ASN A 189 -7.22 40.53 3.40
N LEU A 190 -8.29 41.34 3.42
CA LEU A 190 -9.65 40.83 3.62
C LEU A 190 -10.14 39.84 2.55
N PRO A 191 -10.13 40.21 1.24
CA PRO A 191 -10.62 39.30 0.20
C PRO A 191 -9.66 38.13 -0.02
N TYR A 192 -8.36 38.36 0.16
CA TYR A 192 -7.33 37.32 0.09
C TYR A 192 -7.52 36.29 1.19
N ARG A 193 -7.66 36.71 2.45
CA ARG A 193 -7.94 35.82 3.59
C ARG A 193 -9.22 35.02 3.39
N SER A 194 -10.31 35.65 2.94
CA SER A 194 -11.58 34.94 2.75
C SER A 194 -11.49 33.82 1.72
N LYS A 195 -10.91 34.08 0.53
CA LYS A 195 -10.71 33.05 -0.50
C LYS A 195 -9.77 31.95 -0.02
N PHE A 196 -8.70 32.33 0.67
CA PHE A 196 -7.71 31.40 1.18
C PHE A 196 -8.24 30.46 2.27
N THR A 197 -9.02 31.00 3.22
CA THR A 197 -9.67 30.20 4.27
C THR A 197 -10.71 29.25 3.67
N LYS A 198 -11.46 29.68 2.64
CA LYS A 198 -12.43 28.80 1.95
C LYS A 198 -11.75 27.64 1.23
N ILE A 199 -10.68 27.90 0.47
CA ILE A 199 -9.92 26.85 -0.24
C ILE A 199 -9.34 25.87 0.78
N THR A 200 -8.67 26.38 1.81
CA THR A 200 -8.06 25.54 2.85
C THR A 200 -9.12 24.72 3.61
N GLY A 201 -10.27 25.32 3.90
CA GLY A 201 -11.40 24.63 4.54
C GLY A 201 -11.96 23.50 3.68
N PHE A 202 -12.17 23.74 2.37
CA PHE A 202 -12.61 22.70 1.44
C PHE A 202 -11.60 21.56 1.34
N SER A 203 -10.31 21.89 1.25
CA SER A 203 -9.23 20.89 1.23
C SER A 203 -9.19 20.05 2.51
N LEU A 204 -9.39 20.66 3.69
CA LEU A 204 -9.44 19.92 4.94
C LEU A 204 -10.63 18.94 4.98
N VAL A 205 -11.80 19.36 4.49
CA VAL A 205 -12.97 18.48 4.35
C VAL A 205 -12.67 17.33 3.38
N ALA A 206 -12.00 17.60 2.26
CA ALA A 206 -11.59 16.57 1.30
C ALA A 206 -10.62 15.55 1.93
N VAL A 207 -9.67 15.98 2.76
CA VAL A 207 -8.76 15.08 3.51
C VAL A 207 -9.55 14.18 4.46
N LEU A 208 -10.46 14.76 5.25
CA LEU A 208 -11.27 13.97 6.19
C LEU A 208 -12.16 12.97 5.45
N ALA A 209 -12.85 13.41 4.40
CA ALA A 209 -13.70 12.55 3.59
C ALA A 209 -12.90 11.39 2.97
N SER A 210 -11.70 11.68 2.43
CA SER A 210 -10.79 10.68 1.88
C SER A 210 -10.43 9.59 2.90
N ASN A 211 -10.12 9.95 4.14
CA ASN A 211 -9.81 8.97 5.19
C ASN A 211 -11.00 8.06 5.51
N PHE A 212 -12.22 8.61 5.59
CA PHE A 212 -13.42 7.79 5.81
C PHE A 212 -13.72 6.87 4.61
N THR A 213 -13.54 7.36 3.38
CA THR A 213 -13.69 6.54 2.18
C THR A 213 -12.64 5.43 2.13
N MET A 214 -11.40 5.72 2.53
CA MET A 214 -10.32 4.74 2.57
C MET A 214 -10.60 3.63 3.61
N LEU A 215 -11.08 3.99 4.81
CA LEU A 215 -11.55 3.01 5.79
C LEU A 215 -12.67 2.13 5.24
N ALA A 216 -13.64 2.71 4.53
CA ALA A 216 -14.73 1.96 3.91
C ALA A 216 -14.23 0.99 2.83
N VAL A 217 -13.27 1.43 2.00
CA VAL A 217 -12.65 0.60 0.96
C VAL A 217 -11.87 -0.56 1.57
N GLN A 218 -11.10 -0.30 2.63
CA GLN A 218 -10.35 -1.35 3.34
C GLN A 218 -11.28 -2.35 4.02
N THR A 219 -12.32 -1.87 4.70
CA THR A 219 -13.35 -2.71 5.33
C THR A 219 -13.96 -3.67 4.30
N PHE A 220 -14.31 -3.16 3.11
CA PHE A 220 -14.85 -3.96 2.03
C PHE A 220 -13.82 -4.96 1.48
N ARG A 221 -12.57 -4.53 1.30
CA ARG A 221 -11.48 -5.33 0.73
C ARG A 221 -11.06 -6.50 1.65
N LEU A 222 -11.08 -6.26 2.96
CA LEU A 222 -10.74 -7.23 4.00
C LEU A 222 -11.94 -8.07 4.45
N GLU A 223 -13.15 -7.78 3.96
CA GLU A 223 -14.40 -8.47 4.35
C GLU A 223 -14.62 -8.49 5.87
N THR A 224 -14.13 -7.47 6.57
CA THR A 224 -14.09 -7.39 8.03
C THR A 224 -14.85 -6.17 8.57
N SER A 225 -14.93 -5.99 9.89
CA SER A 225 -15.54 -4.82 10.50
C SER A 225 -14.61 -3.60 10.49
N PRO A 226 -15.14 -2.37 10.42
CA PRO A 226 -14.31 -1.17 10.47
C PRO A 226 -13.49 -1.02 11.76
N ILE A 227 -13.93 -1.63 12.87
CA ILE A 227 -13.19 -1.63 14.13
C ILE A 227 -11.89 -2.42 13.98
N ASP A 228 -11.96 -3.57 13.31
CA ASP A 228 -10.82 -4.47 13.17
C ASP A 228 -9.77 -3.86 12.24
N VAL A 229 -10.21 -3.15 11.18
CA VAL A 229 -9.33 -2.37 10.28
C VAL A 229 -8.56 -1.26 11.00
N ILE A 230 -9.14 -0.64 12.03
CA ILE A 230 -8.47 0.43 12.79
C ILE A 230 -7.46 -0.13 13.79
N GLN A 231 -7.63 -1.40 14.18
CA GLN A 231 -6.74 -2.09 15.13
C GLN A 231 -5.53 -2.74 14.46
N THR A 232 -5.55 -2.85 13.14
CA THR A 232 -4.43 -3.30 12.31
C THR A 232 -3.40 -2.19 12.12
#